data_AF-A0A7Y4V9D9-F1
#
_entry.id   AF-A0A7Y4V9D9-F1
#
_cell.length_a   1.000
_cell.length_b   1.000
_cell.length_c   1.000
_cell.angle_alpha   90.00
_cell.angle_beta   90.00
_cell.angle_gamma   90.00
#
_symmetry.space_group_name_H-M   'P 1'
#
loop_
_entity.id
_entity.type
_entity.pdbx_description
1 polymer ?
#
loop_
_entity_poly.entity_id
_entity_poly.type
_entity_poly.pdbx_seq_one_letter_code
_entity_poly.pdbx_strand_id
1 'polypeptide(L)' 'PLNNRIHFLNAPELVPISHSEEHLMLRAEKGNSYKVGDILYGVPFHICPTVALHETLAVVENNRLVGSWNVVARKRKISV' A
#
# COMPACT_ATOMS: atom_id res chain seq x y z
N PRO A 1 14.85 -1.63 0.81
CA PRO A 1 15.04 -2.79 1.72
C PRO A 1 13.68 -3.38 2.10
N LEU A 2 13.57 -4.68 2.37
CA LEU A 2 12.29 -5.34 2.63
C LEU A 2 11.52 -4.76 3.83
N ASN A 3 12.22 -4.41 4.91
CA ASN A 3 11.63 -3.79 6.11
C ASN A 3 11.22 -2.32 5.92
N ASN A 4 11.66 -1.68 4.83
CA ASN A 4 11.38 -0.27 4.53
C ASN A 4 10.46 -0.18 3.31
N ARG A 5 9.35 -0.92 3.31
CA ARG A 5 8.36 -0.92 2.23
C ARG A 5 7.03 -0.34 2.69
N ILE A 6 6.47 -0.87 3.76
CA ILE A 6 5.14 -0.54 4.24
C ILE A 6 5.08 -0.72 5.76
N HIS A 7 4.32 0.15 6.43
CA HIS A 7 3.97 0.04 7.83
C HIS A 7 2.47 -0.21 7.95
N PHE A 8 2.06 -1.33 8.55
CA PHE A 8 0.64 -1.66 8.71
C PHE A 8 0.06 -1.06 9.99
N LEU A 9 -1.00 -0.26 9.86
CA LEU A 9 -1.65 0.45 10.95
C LEU A 9 -2.45 -0.47 11.86
N ASN A 10 -3.10 -1.49 11.29
CA ASN A 10 -3.95 -2.45 12.01
C ASN A 10 -3.30 -3.83 12.18
N ALA A 11 -2.02 -3.97 11.86
CA ALA A 11 -1.24 -5.20 12.01
C ALA A 11 0.26 -4.89 12.19
N PRO A 12 0.65 -4.04 13.17
CA PRO A 12 2.01 -3.55 13.31
C PRO A 12 3.04 -4.65 13.66
N GLU A 13 2.58 -5.80 14.13
CA GLU A 13 3.41 -6.96 14.47
C GLU A 13 3.80 -7.83 13.27
N LEU A 14 3.15 -7.66 12.11
CA LEU A 14 3.45 -8.44 10.92
C LEU A 14 4.82 -8.07 10.35
N VAL A 15 5.67 -9.08 10.14
CA VAL A 15 7.03 -8.89 9.65
C VAL A 15 7.14 -9.29 8.18
N PRO A 16 7.52 -8.38 7.27
CA PRO A 16 7.79 -8.72 5.87
C PRO A 16 8.91 -9.75 5.72
N ILE A 17 8.67 -10.82 4.94
CA ILE A 17 9.67 -11.89 4.69
C ILE A 17 10.10 -12.01 3.22
N SER A 18 9.23 -11.65 2.28
CA SER A 18 9.57 -11.58 0.86
C SER A 18 8.54 -10.72 0.11
N HIS A 19 8.89 -10.24 -1.08
CA HIS A 19 8.01 -9.44 -1.92
C HIS A 19 8.32 -9.70 -3.40
N SER A 20 7.31 -10.10 -4.17
CA SER A 20 7.33 -10.12 -5.64
C SER A 20 6.68 -8.84 -6.21
N GLU A 21 6.30 -8.81 -7.49
CA GLU A 21 5.63 -7.64 -8.07
C GLU A 21 4.26 -7.37 -7.41
N GLU A 22 3.47 -8.42 -7.21
CA GLU A 22 2.07 -8.32 -6.76
C GLU A 22 1.81 -8.97 -5.39
N HIS A 23 2.81 -9.64 -4.79
CA HIS A 23 2.62 -10.41 -3.55
C HIS A 23 3.66 -10.09 -2.47
N LEU A 24 3.19 -9.59 -1.33
CA LEU A 24 3.98 -9.39 -0.12
C LEU A 24 3.71 -10.54 0.87
N MET A 25 4.76 -11.29 1.21
CA MET A 25 4.66 -12.31 2.25
C MET A 25 4.98 -11.71 3.62
N LEU A 26 4.11 -11.98 4.58
CA LEU A 26 4.21 -11.51 5.97
C LEU A 26 4.31 -12.73 6.90
N ARG A 27 5.18 -12.64 7.89
CA ARG A 27 5.21 -13.58 9.01
C ARG A 27 4.27 -13.07 10.09
N ALA A 28 3.33 -13.92 10.48
CA ALA A 28 2.45 -13.72 11.62
C ALA A 28 2.85 -14.67 12.75
N GLU A 29 2.58 -14.25 13.99
CA GLU A 29 2.82 -15.07 15.17
C GLU A 29 1.91 -16.29 15.21
N LYS A 30 2.34 -17.32 15.97
CA LYS A 30 1.53 -18.53 16.16
C LYS A 30 0.23 -18.19 16.89
N GLY A 31 -0.89 -18.70 16.40
CA GLY A 31 -2.21 -18.43 16.98
C GLY A 31 -2.83 -17.09 16.57
N ASN A 32 -2.29 -16.43 15.54
CA ASN A 32 -2.92 -15.26 14.94
C ASN A 32 -4.36 -15.57 14.45
N SER A 33 -5.18 -14.52 14.35
CA SER A 33 -6.59 -14.60 13.97
C SER A 33 -6.86 -14.20 12.51
N TYR A 34 -5.82 -14.01 11.70
CA TYR A 34 -5.96 -13.54 10.32
C TYR A 34 -6.66 -14.58 9.44
N LYS A 35 -7.57 -14.11 8.59
CA LYS A 35 -8.34 -14.91 7.65
C LYS A 35 -8.23 -14.35 6.24
N VAL A 36 -8.47 -15.20 5.27
CA VAL A 36 -8.61 -14.77 3.87
C VAL A 36 -9.75 -13.75 3.78
N GLY A 37 -9.47 -12.60 3.19
CA GLY A 37 -10.41 -11.48 3.08
C GLY A 37 -10.22 -10.38 4.12
N ASP A 38 -9.37 -10.58 5.14
CA ASP A 38 -9.02 -9.51 6.07
C ASP A 38 -8.28 -8.36 5.36
N ILE A 39 -8.61 -7.13 5.74
CA ILE A 39 -8.06 -5.91 5.15
C ILE A 39 -6.92 -5.39 6.03
N LEU A 40 -5.76 -5.13 5.42
CA LEU A 40 -4.63 -4.48 6.06
C LEU A 40 -4.44 -3.06 5.51
N TYR A 41 -4.35 -2.09 6.42
CA TYR A 41 -4.10 -0.70 6.07
C TYR A 41 -2.61 -0.39 6.17
N GLY A 42 -1.97 -0.21 5.03
CA GLY A 42 -0.53 0.04 4.97
C GLY A 42 -0.17 1.46 4.56
N VAL A 43 0.76 2.06 5.28
CA VAL A 43 1.40 3.33 4.95
C VAL A 43 2.74 3.05 4.26
N PRO A 44 2.97 3.53 3.03
CA PRO A 44 4.23 3.29 2.34
C PRO A 44 5.39 4.00 3.06
N PHE A 45 6.55 3.36 3.10
CA PHE A 45 7.74 3.94 3.72
C PHE A 45 8.21 5.22 2.99
N HIS A 46 8.10 5.23 1.66
CA HIS A 46 8.46 6.39 0.85
C HIS A 46 7.30 6.70 -0.11
N ILE A 47 6.69 7.88 0.06
CA ILE A 47 5.45 8.24 -0.64
C ILE A 47 5.63 8.39 -2.16
N CYS A 48 6.73 8.99 -2.61
CA CYS A 48 6.93 9.33 -4.02
C CYS A 48 6.84 8.13 -4.99
N PRO A 49 7.57 7.01 -4.81
CA PRO A 49 7.50 5.86 -5.70
C PRO A 49 6.15 5.17 -5.62
N THR A 50 5.49 5.14 -4.46
CA THR A 50 4.16 4.57 -4.35
C THR A 50 3.15 5.37 -5.17
N VAL A 51 3.05 6.68 -4.94
CA VAL A 51 2.13 7.54 -5.69
C VAL A 51 2.42 7.50 -7.20
N ALA A 52 3.68 7.39 -7.62
CA ALA A 52 4.07 7.29 -9.02
C ALA A 52 3.59 6.00 -9.73
N LEU A 53 3.19 4.96 -9.00
CA LEU A 53 2.64 3.72 -9.59
C LEU A 53 1.14 3.81 -9.86
N HIS A 54 0.43 4.81 -9.34
CA HIS A 54 -1.02 4.95 -9.48
C HIS A 54 -1.39 6.09 -10.43
N GLU A 55 -2.38 5.86 -11.32
CA GLU A 55 -2.93 6.92 -12.18
C GLU A 55 -3.86 7.86 -11.39
N THR A 56 -4.62 7.29 -10.45
CA THR A 56 -5.57 8.01 -9.60
C THR A 56 -5.41 7.61 -8.14
N LEU A 57 -5.87 8.46 -7.23
CA LEU A 57 -5.93 8.21 -5.79
C LEU A 57 -7.38 8.32 -5.32
N ALA A 58 -7.87 7.35 -4.57
CA ALA A 58 -9.18 7.41 -3.94
C ALA A 58 -9.16 8.38 -2.75
N VAL A 59 -10.19 9.22 -2.63
CA VAL A 59 -10.38 10.12 -1.48
C VAL A 59 -11.44 9.52 -0.57
N VAL A 60 -11.07 9.29 0.69
CA VAL A 60 -11.94 8.68 1.69
C VAL A 60 -12.13 9.65 2.85
N GLU A 61 -13.39 9.95 3.17
CA GLU A 61 -13.79 10.78 4.31
C GLU A 61 -14.91 10.08 5.08
N ASN A 62 -14.84 10.07 6.41
CA ASN A 62 -15.84 9.43 7.27
C ASN A 62 -16.20 7.99 6.83
N ASN A 63 -15.18 7.18 6.48
CA ASN A 63 -15.31 5.81 5.99
C ASN A 63 -16.13 5.67 4.69
N ARG A 64 -16.20 6.72 3.87
CA ARG A 64 -16.89 6.71 2.57
C ARG A 64 -15.96 7.19 1.47
N LEU A 65 -16.02 6.54 0.31
CA LEU A 65 -15.37 7.02 -0.89
C LEU A 65 -16.12 8.27 -1.37
N VAL A 66 -15.45 9.41 -1.35
CA VAL A 66 -16.05 10.71 -1.73
C VAL A 66 -15.56 11.22 -3.08
N GLY A 67 -14.54 10.59 -3.66
CA GLY A 67 -14.07 10.92 -4.99
C GLY A 67 -12.70 10.32 -5.32
N SER A 68 -12.07 10.87 -6.35
CA SER A 68 -10.74 10.48 -6.80
C SER A 68 -9.93 11.66 -7.30
N TRP A 69 -8.63 11.67 -7.02
CA TRP A 69 -7.68 12.64 -7.57
C TRP A 69 -6.84 12.02 -8.67
N ASN A 70 -6.60 12.79 -9.74
CA ASN A 70 -5.66 12.40 -10.78
C ASN A 70 -4.22 12.64 -10.33
N VAL A 71 -3.33 11.66 -10.49
CA VAL A 71 -1.89 11.84 -10.31
C VAL A 71 -1.32 12.45 -11.59
N VAL A 72 -1.52 13.77 -11.77
CA VAL A 72 -1.19 14.48 -13.03
C VAL A 72 0.27 14.29 -13.43
N ALA A 73 1.18 14.27 -12.45
CA ALA A 73 2.61 14.06 -12.68
C ALA A 73 2.96 12.69 -13.29
N ARG A 74 2.06 11.69 -13.22
CA ARG A 74 2.26 10.37 -13.83
C ARG A 74 2.06 10.37 -15.34
N LYS A 75 1.35 11.37 -15.88
CA LYS A 75 1.03 11.51 -17.31
C LYS A 75 2.08 12.29 -18.09
N ARG A 76 3.33 12.34 -17.61
CA ARG A 76 4.45 12.97 -18.34
C ARG A 76 4.60 12.32 -19.71
N LYS A 77 4.48 13.13 -20.76
CA LYS A 77 4.88 12.76 -22.12
C LYS A 77 6.33 13.22 -22.31
N ILE A 78 7.18 12.34 -22.83
CA ILE A 78 8.47 12.77 -23.36
C ILE A 78 8.16 13.48 -24.68
N SER A 79 8.28 14.80 -24.71
CA SER A 79 8.27 15.57 -25.94
C SER A 79 9.68 15.59 -26.51
N VAL A 80 9.89 14.93 -27.64
CA VAL A 80 11.08 15.10 -28.51
C VAL A 80 10.80 16.22 -29.49
#